data_AF-A0A7S0ENW0-F1
#
_entry.id   AF-A0A7S0ENW0-F1
#
_cell.length_a   1.000
_cell.length_b   1.000
_cell.length_c   1.000
_cell.angle_alpha   90.00
_cell.angle_beta   90.00
_cell.angle_gamma   90.00
#
_symmetry.space_group_name_H-M   'P 1'
#
loop_
_entity.id
_entity.type
_entity.pdbx_description
1 polymer ?
#
loop_
_entity_poly.entity_id
_entity_poly.type
_entity_poly.pdbx_seq_one_letter_code
_entity_poly.pdbx_strand_id
1 'polypeptide(L)'
;VKGKDRLRFWCWEIVSLSGDGVFWFLLLPTVAYMRGEVKTVQELLSSSVSVCLAADLATIVILKMLVQRKRPPHHKTDSRFVGPDKHSFPSGHATRTWALVKILHPHYNILYLSGWACLVGLSRISLGRHYVSDVVAGGLIGWFGIAAAASSIHHQLFAS
;
A
#
# COMPACT_ATOMS: atom_id res chain seq x y z
N VAL A 1 24.05 18.93 2.50
CA VAL A 1 22.59 19.07 2.29
C VAL A 1 22.00 19.74 3.52
N LYS A 2 21.45 20.96 3.36
CA LYS A 2 21.09 21.87 4.46
C LYS A 2 19.94 21.29 5.30
N GLY A 3 19.84 21.65 6.59
CA GLY A 3 18.88 21.08 7.54
C GLY A 3 17.41 21.11 7.10
N LYS A 4 16.98 22.13 6.32
CA LYS A 4 15.62 22.22 5.76
C LYS A 4 15.30 21.11 4.74
N ASP A 5 16.27 20.71 3.93
CA ASP A 5 16.08 19.64 2.94
C ASP A 5 15.92 18.28 3.62
N ARG A 6 16.59 18.11 4.78
CA ARG A 6 16.49 16.90 5.61
C ARG A 6 15.12 16.79 6.29
N LEU A 7 14.59 17.89 6.83
CA LEU A 7 13.25 17.90 7.41
C LEU A 7 12.17 17.54 6.38
N ARG A 8 12.20 18.17 5.20
CA ARG A 8 11.24 17.89 4.11
C ARG A 8 11.29 16.42 3.68
N PHE A 9 12.48 15.84 3.58
CA PHE A 9 12.66 14.43 3.28
C PHE A 9 11.96 13.54 4.31
N TRP A 10 12.19 13.78 5.60
CA TRP A 10 11.60 12.98 6.68
C TRP A 10 10.08 13.11 6.78
N CYS A 11 9.52 14.30 6.54
CA CYS A 11 8.07 14.47 6.48
C CYS A 11 7.44 13.55 5.43
N TRP A 12 7.99 13.51 4.22
CA TRP A 12 7.50 12.62 3.16
C TRP A 12 7.78 11.15 3.47
N GLU A 13 8.90 10.85 4.11
CA GLU A 13 9.23 9.48 4.48
C GLU A 13 8.25 8.90 5.50
N ILE A 14 7.86 9.69 6.51
CA ILE A 14 6.85 9.28 7.51
C ILE A 14 5.50 9.01 6.84
N VAL A 15 5.07 9.90 5.93
CA VAL A 15 3.84 9.68 5.16
C VAL A 15 3.96 8.40 4.34
N SER A 16 5.09 8.17 3.69
CA SER A 16 5.32 6.95 2.92
C SER A 16 5.26 5.69 3.78
N LEU A 17 5.84 5.70 4.99
CA LEU A 17 5.86 4.54 5.89
C LEU A 17 4.44 4.08 6.28
N SER A 18 3.48 4.99 6.38
CA SER A 18 2.08 4.63 6.66
C SER A 18 1.45 3.77 5.57
N GLY A 19 1.94 3.88 4.33
CA GLY A 19 1.51 3.07 3.18
C GLY A 19 2.36 1.81 2.97
N ASP A 20 3.31 1.51 3.85
CA ASP A 20 4.22 0.37 3.70
C ASP A 20 3.55 -0.95 4.13
N GLY A 21 3.83 -2.04 3.41
CA GLY A 21 3.22 -3.35 3.69
C GLY A 21 3.65 -3.91 5.04
N VAL A 22 4.93 -3.72 5.43
CA VAL A 22 5.45 -4.22 6.72
C VAL A 22 4.72 -3.58 7.88
N PHE A 23 4.41 -2.28 7.78
CA PHE A 23 3.62 -1.58 8.78
C PHE A 23 2.26 -2.25 9.00
N TRP A 24 1.52 -2.56 7.92
CA TRP A 24 0.21 -3.18 8.03
C TRP A 24 0.25 -4.66 8.47
N PHE A 25 1.25 -5.43 8.02
CA PHE A 25 1.42 -6.83 8.46
C PHE A 25 1.76 -6.94 9.95
N LEU A 26 2.48 -5.97 10.53
CA LEU A 26 2.78 -5.95 11.96
C LEU A 26 1.65 -5.33 12.78
N LEU A 27 0.95 -4.33 12.25
CA LEU A 27 -0.11 -3.63 12.96
C LEU A 27 -1.34 -4.51 13.23
N LEU A 28 -1.78 -5.33 12.26
CA LEU A 28 -3.03 -6.08 12.41
C LEU A 28 -2.94 -7.16 13.51
N PRO A 29 -1.90 -8.02 13.57
CA PRO A 29 -1.78 -9.01 14.63
C PRO A 29 -1.57 -8.38 16.01
N THR A 30 -0.85 -7.25 16.08
CA THR A 30 -0.62 -6.56 17.35
C THR A 30 -1.89 -5.93 17.90
N VAL A 31 -2.69 -5.26 17.06
CA VAL A 31 -4.00 -4.71 17.48
C VAL A 31 -4.96 -5.81 17.89
N ALA A 32 -4.99 -6.94 17.17
CA ALA A 32 -5.81 -8.09 17.53
C ALA A 32 -5.41 -8.68 18.89
N TYR A 33 -4.10 -8.90 19.12
CA TYR A 33 -3.57 -9.41 20.39
C TYR A 33 -3.90 -8.49 21.57
N MET A 34 -3.71 -7.18 21.42
CA MET A 34 -3.92 -6.20 22.50
C MET A 34 -5.38 -6.04 22.92
N ARG A 35 -6.34 -6.43 22.06
CA ARG A 35 -7.77 -6.25 22.33
C ARG A 35 -8.43 -7.44 23.04
N GLY A 36 -7.75 -8.58 23.12
CA GLY A 36 -8.23 -9.78 23.84
C GLY A 36 -9.47 -10.42 23.18
N GLU A 37 -10.63 -9.79 23.36
CA GLU A 37 -11.91 -10.18 22.76
C GLU A 37 -12.13 -9.41 21.45
N VAL A 38 -11.83 -10.06 20.33
CA VAL A 38 -12.08 -9.49 19.01
C VAL A 38 -13.56 -9.73 18.67
N LYS A 39 -14.32 -8.66 18.43
CA LYS A 39 -15.73 -8.81 17.98
C LYS A 39 -15.74 -9.42 16.57
N THR A 40 -16.79 -10.17 16.21
CA THR A 40 -16.94 -10.80 14.88
C THR A 40 -16.69 -9.85 13.71
N VAL A 41 -17.16 -8.60 13.80
CA VAL A 41 -16.93 -7.58 12.76
C VAL A 41 -15.44 -7.19 12.65
N GLN A 42 -14.72 -7.14 13.76
CA GLN A 42 -13.28 -6.81 13.77
C GLN A 42 -12.43 -7.95 13.22
N GLU A 43 -12.81 -9.20 13.47
CA GLU A 43 -12.18 -10.40 12.88
C GLU A 43 -12.39 -10.45 11.37
N LEU A 44 -13.62 -10.19 10.92
CA LEU A 44 -13.98 -10.14 9.50
C LEU A 44 -13.20 -9.05 8.76
N LEU A 45 -13.08 -7.87 9.37
CA LEU A 45 -12.33 -6.77 8.79
C LEU A 45 -10.83 -7.08 8.75
N SER A 46 -10.27 -7.65 9.82
CA SER A 46 -8.84 -8.01 9.90
C SER A 46 -8.45 -9.08 8.89
N SER A 47 -9.31 -10.09 8.71
CA SER A 47 -9.13 -11.12 7.67
C SER A 47 -9.24 -10.53 6.26
N SER A 48 -10.21 -9.64 6.01
CA SER A 48 -10.37 -8.94 4.72
C SER A 48 -9.12 -8.12 4.37
N VAL A 49 -8.59 -7.37 5.32
CA VAL A 49 -7.35 -6.60 5.13
C VAL A 49 -6.17 -7.53 4.88
N SER A 50 -6.05 -8.63 5.62
CA SER A 50 -4.94 -9.59 5.46
C SER A 50 -4.94 -10.24 4.08
N VAL A 51 -6.10 -10.68 3.59
CA VAL A 51 -6.28 -11.20 2.23
C VAL A 51 -5.93 -10.13 1.20
N CYS A 52 -6.34 -8.88 1.42
CA CYS A 52 -6.01 -7.75 0.54
C CYS A 52 -4.50 -7.50 0.45
N LEU A 53 -3.77 -7.55 1.57
CA LEU A 53 -2.32 -7.34 1.58
C LEU A 53 -1.58 -8.49 0.88
N ALA A 54 -2.05 -9.73 1.03
CA ALA A 54 -1.51 -10.87 0.31
C ALA A 54 -1.74 -10.74 -1.21
N ALA A 55 -2.93 -10.35 -1.63
CA ALA A 55 -3.26 -10.10 -3.04
C ALA A 55 -2.44 -8.95 -3.64
N ASP A 56 -2.23 -7.85 -2.88
CA ASP A 56 -1.36 -6.74 -3.26
C ASP A 56 0.09 -7.22 -3.49
N LEU A 57 0.65 -7.97 -2.52
CA LEU A 57 2.01 -8.48 -2.62
C LEU A 57 2.21 -9.36 -3.86
N ALA A 58 1.30 -10.32 -4.10
CA ALA A 58 1.35 -11.18 -5.27
C ALA A 58 1.28 -10.37 -6.57
N THR A 59 0.32 -9.43 -6.66
CA THR A 59 0.11 -8.58 -7.84
C THR A 59 1.33 -7.71 -8.13
N ILE A 60 1.89 -7.06 -7.11
CA ILE A 60 3.09 -6.21 -7.25
C ILE A 60 4.27 -7.04 -7.76
N VAL A 61 4.54 -8.20 -7.15
CA VAL A 61 5.68 -9.04 -7.54
C VAL A 61 5.56 -9.45 -9.00
N ILE A 62 4.40 -9.93 -9.43
CA ILE A 62 4.13 -10.32 -10.81
C ILE A 62 4.33 -9.12 -11.76
N LEU A 63 3.63 -8.01 -11.52
CA LEU A 63 3.67 -6.86 -12.43
C LEU A 63 5.05 -6.22 -12.51
N LYS A 64 5.80 -6.17 -11.39
CA LYS A 64 7.17 -5.65 -11.40
C LYS A 64 8.11 -6.54 -12.20
N MET A 65 7.94 -7.86 -12.16
CA MET A 65 8.73 -8.80 -12.97
C MET A 65 8.36 -8.75 -14.45
N LEU A 66 7.11 -8.46 -14.80
CA LEU A 66 6.66 -8.36 -16.18
C LEU A 66 7.08 -7.04 -16.84
N VAL A 67 6.86 -5.90 -16.16
CA VAL A 67 7.03 -4.58 -16.78
C VAL A 67 8.47 -4.07 -16.66
N GLN A 68 9.16 -4.40 -15.57
CA GLN A 68 10.57 -4.06 -15.33
C GLN A 68 10.97 -2.59 -15.57
N ARG A 69 10.03 -1.65 -15.43
CA ARG A 69 10.28 -0.22 -15.69
C ARG A 69 11.40 0.32 -14.81
N LYS A 70 12.38 1.00 -15.40
CA LYS A 70 13.45 1.72 -14.67
C LYS A 70 12.88 2.84 -13.80
N ARG A 71 13.48 3.08 -12.64
CA ARG A 71 13.14 4.18 -11.70
C ARG A 71 13.50 5.56 -12.29
N PRO A 72 12.95 6.66 -11.77
CA PRO A 72 13.36 8.02 -12.14
C PRO A 72 14.87 8.25 -11.96
N PRO A 73 15.53 9.03 -12.85
CA PRO A 73 16.99 9.22 -12.83
C PRO A 73 17.51 9.98 -11.60
N HIS A 74 16.67 10.79 -10.95
CA HIS A 74 16.99 11.48 -9.70
C HIS A 74 16.79 10.61 -8.45
N HIS A 75 16.47 9.33 -8.63
CA HIS A 75 16.37 8.36 -7.55
C HIS A 75 17.74 8.20 -6.88
N LYS A 76 17.83 8.55 -5.60
CA LYS A 76 19.00 8.23 -4.77
C LYS A 76 18.95 6.76 -4.42
N THR A 77 20.04 6.03 -4.67
CA THR A 77 20.20 4.62 -4.30
C THR A 77 19.79 4.43 -2.84
N ASP A 78 18.71 3.69 -2.63
CA ASP A 78 18.18 3.32 -1.33
C ASP A 78 18.32 1.81 -1.22
N SER A 79 19.04 1.34 -0.20
CA SER A 79 19.33 -0.09 0.02
C SER A 79 18.08 -0.94 0.19
N ARG A 80 16.91 -0.31 0.37
CA ARG A 80 15.59 -0.95 0.42
C ARG A 80 15.11 -1.50 -0.93
N PHE A 81 15.70 -1.10 -2.06
CA PHE A 81 15.28 -1.56 -3.38
C PHE A 81 16.08 -2.78 -3.85
N VAL A 82 15.74 -3.95 -3.31
CA VAL A 82 16.33 -5.26 -3.70
C VAL A 82 15.27 -6.11 -4.41
N GLY A 83 15.70 -6.99 -5.32
CA GLY A 83 14.80 -7.94 -5.99
C GLY A 83 13.80 -7.25 -6.94
N PRO A 84 12.52 -7.69 -7.00
CA PRO A 84 11.48 -7.05 -7.81
C PRO A 84 11.33 -5.56 -7.50
N ASP A 85 11.67 -5.14 -6.28
CA ASP A 85 11.49 -3.78 -5.81
C ASP A 85 12.42 -2.76 -6.48
N LYS A 86 13.41 -3.22 -7.26
CA LYS A 86 14.22 -2.39 -8.17
C LYS A 86 13.38 -1.71 -9.26
N HIS A 87 12.24 -2.29 -9.64
CA HIS A 87 11.38 -1.76 -10.69
C HIS A 87 10.40 -0.71 -10.19
N SER A 88 10.11 0.28 -11.04
CA SER A 88 9.28 1.44 -10.73
C SER A 88 7.79 1.16 -10.86
N PHE A 89 7.39 0.33 -11.84
CA PHE A 89 5.98 0.11 -12.16
C PHE A 89 5.47 -1.23 -11.63
N PRO A 90 4.25 -1.29 -11.03
CA PRO A 90 3.48 -0.15 -10.53
C PRO A 90 4.04 0.35 -9.18
N SER A 91 3.51 1.47 -8.67
CA SER A 91 3.84 1.91 -7.32
C SER A 91 3.12 1.03 -6.28
N GLY A 92 3.89 0.20 -5.56
CA GLY A 92 3.34 -0.71 -4.55
C GLY A 92 2.69 -0.01 -3.34
N HIS A 93 3.09 1.23 -3.03
CA HIS A 93 2.38 2.02 -2.02
C HIS A 93 1.03 2.50 -2.54
N ALA A 94 0.93 2.87 -3.82
CA ALA A 94 -0.31 3.33 -4.41
C ALA A 94 -1.31 2.18 -4.59
N THR A 95 -0.87 1.01 -5.06
CA THR A 95 -1.72 -0.19 -5.16
C THR A 95 -2.32 -0.55 -3.81
N ARG A 96 -1.47 -0.64 -2.78
CA ARG A 96 -1.90 -1.01 -1.42
C ARG A 96 -2.88 -0.02 -0.82
N THR A 97 -2.52 1.26 -0.79
CA THR A 97 -3.34 2.26 -0.12
C THR A 97 -4.72 2.37 -0.75
N TRP A 98 -4.84 2.36 -2.08
CA TRP A 98 -6.13 2.39 -2.77
C TRP A 98 -6.93 1.10 -2.63
N ALA A 99 -6.29 -0.07 -2.58
CA ALA A 99 -6.97 -1.32 -2.24
C ALA A 99 -7.53 -1.27 -0.82
N LEU A 100 -6.76 -0.76 0.15
CA LEU A 100 -7.21 -0.57 1.52
C LEU A 100 -8.34 0.47 1.62
N VAL A 101 -8.31 1.57 0.87
CA VAL A 101 -9.44 2.51 0.81
C VAL A 101 -10.71 1.75 0.42
N LYS A 102 -10.65 0.90 -0.60
CA LYS A 102 -11.82 0.14 -1.08
C LYS A 102 -12.36 -0.83 -0.03
N ILE A 103 -11.48 -1.56 0.66
CA ILE A 103 -11.86 -2.52 1.71
C ILE A 103 -12.38 -1.82 2.98
N LEU A 104 -11.80 -0.67 3.34
CA LEU A 104 -12.09 0.01 4.61
C LEU A 104 -13.22 1.04 4.51
N HIS A 105 -13.56 1.56 3.32
CA HIS A 105 -14.61 2.59 3.18
C HIS A 105 -16.00 2.20 3.71
N PRO A 106 -16.41 0.91 3.82
CA PRO A 106 -17.69 0.58 4.43
C PRO A 106 -17.74 0.87 5.93
N HIS A 107 -16.58 0.97 6.59
CA HIS A 107 -16.46 1.15 8.04
C HIS A 107 -15.85 2.50 8.43
N TYR A 108 -15.20 3.20 7.49
CA TYR A 108 -14.51 4.47 7.73
C TYR A 108 -14.82 5.47 6.61
N ASN A 109 -14.67 6.77 6.90
CA ASN A 109 -14.97 7.82 5.93
C ASN A 109 -14.02 7.76 4.72
N ILE A 110 -14.61 7.54 3.53
CA ILE A 110 -13.89 7.43 2.26
C ILE A 110 -13.05 8.67 1.92
N LEU A 111 -13.48 9.87 2.33
CA LEU A 111 -12.75 11.11 2.05
C LEU A 111 -11.40 11.13 2.80
N TYR A 112 -11.39 10.73 4.06
CA TYR A 112 -10.15 10.66 4.85
C TYR A 112 -9.22 9.58 4.33
N LEU A 113 -9.76 8.40 4.00
CA LEU A 113 -8.99 7.31 3.43
C LEU A 113 -8.37 7.67 2.07
N SER A 114 -9.16 8.30 1.20
CA SER A 114 -8.68 8.75 -0.12
C SER A 114 -7.67 9.88 -0.01
N GLY A 115 -7.88 10.82 0.93
CA GLY A 115 -6.90 11.86 1.25
C GLY A 115 -5.56 11.28 1.70
N TRP A 116 -5.59 10.27 2.58
CA TRP A 116 -4.40 9.53 2.98
C TRP A 116 -3.72 8.81 1.80
N ALA A 117 -4.47 8.08 0.97
CA ALA A 117 -3.92 7.38 -0.20
C ALA A 117 -3.26 8.34 -1.19
N CYS A 118 -3.88 9.51 -1.42
CA CYS A 118 -3.30 10.60 -2.21
C CYS A 118 -1.99 11.12 -1.61
N LEU A 119 -1.95 11.39 -0.31
CA LEU A 119 -0.74 11.85 0.38
C LEU A 119 0.39 10.81 0.29
N VAL A 120 0.08 9.53 0.45
CA VAL A 120 1.03 8.44 0.25
C VAL A 120 1.54 8.45 -1.19
N GLY A 121 0.67 8.54 -2.20
CA GLY A 121 1.09 8.63 -3.61
C GLY A 121 2.00 9.84 -3.88
N LEU A 122 1.64 11.01 -3.37
CA LEU A 122 2.45 12.24 -3.48
C LEU A 122 3.81 12.10 -2.81
N SER A 123 3.90 11.39 -1.68
CA SER A 123 5.19 11.12 -1.04
C SER A 123 6.13 10.34 -1.96
N ARG A 124 5.61 9.39 -2.75
CA ARG A 124 6.41 8.56 -3.67
C ARG A 124 7.01 9.38 -4.82
N ILE A 125 6.25 10.36 -5.30
CA ILE A 125 6.68 11.29 -6.34
C ILE A 125 7.70 12.28 -5.76
N SER A 126 7.39 12.85 -4.59
CA SER A 126 8.22 13.87 -3.92
C SER A 126 9.58 13.34 -3.47
N LEU A 127 9.65 12.06 -3.12
CA LEU A 127 10.89 11.34 -2.80
C LEU A 127 11.66 10.87 -4.04
N GLY A 128 11.15 11.15 -5.25
CA GLY A 128 11.77 10.76 -6.51
C GLY A 128 11.80 9.25 -6.75
N ARG A 129 10.92 8.49 -6.08
CA ARG A 129 10.92 7.01 -6.13
C ARG A 129 10.09 6.48 -7.29
N HIS A 130 9.08 7.20 -7.76
CA HIS A 130 8.16 6.75 -8.80
C HIS A 130 7.75 7.88 -9.75
N TYR A 131 7.40 7.53 -10.99
CA TYR A 131 6.73 8.44 -11.90
C TYR A 131 5.26 8.62 -11.50
N VAL A 132 4.67 9.76 -11.87
CA VAL A 132 3.22 10.02 -11.67
C VAL A 132 2.38 8.88 -12.25
N SER A 133 2.71 8.40 -13.44
CA SER A 133 2.02 7.28 -14.09
C SER A 133 2.06 5.98 -13.28
N ASP A 134 3.15 5.72 -12.54
CA ASP A 134 3.26 4.50 -11.72
C ASP A 134 2.33 4.58 -10.51
N VAL A 135 2.11 5.79 -9.97
CA VAL A 135 1.22 6.06 -8.85
C VAL A 135 -0.23 6.00 -9.29
N VAL A 136 -0.59 6.65 -10.41
CA VAL A 136 -1.95 6.63 -10.96
C VAL A 136 -2.36 5.21 -11.34
N ALA A 137 -1.53 4.50 -12.12
CA ALA A 137 -1.81 3.12 -12.49
C ALA A 137 -1.85 2.21 -11.27
N GLY A 138 -0.95 2.41 -10.30
CA GLY A 138 -0.97 1.69 -9.04
C GLY A 138 -2.29 1.86 -8.30
N GLY A 139 -2.79 3.09 -8.17
CA GLY A 139 -4.09 3.36 -7.54
C GLY A 139 -5.25 2.66 -8.24
N LEU A 140 -5.29 2.68 -9.58
CA LEU A 140 -6.31 1.98 -10.36
C LEU A 140 -6.24 0.45 -10.18
N ILE A 141 -5.04 -0.12 -10.23
CA ILE A 141 -4.82 -1.56 -9.99
C ILE A 141 -5.26 -1.94 -8.57
N GLY A 142 -4.95 -1.11 -7.57
CA GLY A 142 -5.37 -1.28 -6.19
C GLY A 142 -6.88 -1.31 -6.04
N TRP A 143 -7.54 -0.26 -6.52
CA TRP A 143 -8.98 -0.06 -6.36
C TRP A 143 -9.83 -1.08 -7.13
N PHE A 144 -9.50 -1.34 -8.40
CA PHE A 144 -10.33 -2.18 -9.26
C PHE A 144 -9.88 -3.64 -9.28
N GLY A 145 -8.57 -3.90 -9.29
CA GLY A 145 -8.03 -5.25 -9.42
C GLY A 145 -7.88 -5.94 -8.06
N ILE A 146 -6.99 -5.40 -7.23
CA ILE A 146 -6.60 -6.03 -5.96
C ILE A 146 -7.78 -6.12 -5.02
N ALA A 147 -8.54 -5.04 -4.83
CA ALA A 147 -9.70 -5.08 -3.93
C ALA A 147 -10.77 -6.09 -4.39
N ALA A 148 -11.05 -6.18 -5.69
CA ALA A 148 -12.01 -7.15 -6.22
C ALA A 148 -11.52 -8.59 -6.03
N ALA A 149 -10.24 -8.87 -6.31
CA ALA A 149 -9.64 -10.17 -6.07
C ALA A 149 -9.68 -10.54 -4.59
N ALA A 150 -9.34 -9.59 -3.71
CA ALA A 150 -9.33 -9.79 -2.27
C ALA A 150 -10.74 -10.11 -1.73
N SER A 151 -11.76 -9.35 -2.14
CA SER A 151 -13.15 -9.62 -1.76
C SER A 151 -13.63 -10.98 -2.26
N SER A 152 -13.24 -11.38 -3.48
CA SER A 152 -13.62 -12.69 -4.05
C SER A 152 -12.98 -13.85 -3.29
N ILE A 153 -11.68 -13.75 -2.98
CA ILE A 153 -10.94 -14.75 -2.19
C ILE A 153 -11.52 -14.83 -0.78
N HIS A 154 -11.77 -13.69 -0.14
CA HIS A 154 -12.32 -13.63 1.21
C HIS A 154 -13.70 -14.30 1.27
N HIS A 155 -14.59 -14.01 0.31
CA HIS A 155 -15.89 -14.67 0.22
C HIS A 155 -15.77 -16.20 0.08
N GLN A 156 -14.82 -16.70 -0.74
CA GLN A 156 -14.62 -18.15 -0.91
C GLN A 156 -14.10 -18.84 0.35
N LEU A 157 -13.32 -18.14 1.19
CA LEU A 157 -12.71 -18.71 2.39
C LEU A 157 -13.59 -18.64 3.63
N PHE A 158 -14.50 -17.65 3.71
CA PHE A 158 -15.20 -17.33 4.96
C PHE A 158 -16.73 -17.28 4.84
N ALA A 159 -17.31 -17.42 3.64
CA ALA A 159 -18.77 -17.46 3.44
C ALA A 159 -19.31 -18.88 3.15
N SER A 160 -18.48 -19.91 3.31
CA SER A 160 -18.83 -21.34 3.24
C SER A 160 -19.02 -21.93 4.64
#